data_AF-A0A378W3M5-F1
#
_entry.id   AF-A0A378W3M5-F1
#
_cell.length_a   1.000
_cell.length_b   1.000
_cell.length_c   1.000
_cell.angle_alpha   90.00
_cell.angle_beta   90.00
_cell.angle_gamma   90.00
#
_symmetry.space_group_name_H-M   'P 1'
#
loop_
_entity.id
_entity.type
_entity.pdbx_description
1 polymer ?
#
loop_
_entity_poly.entity_id
_entity_poly.type
_entity_poly.pdbx_seq_one_letter_code
_entity_poly.pdbx_strand_id
1 'polypeptide(L)'
;MNEQELQDLQKMVGVAVNALEDIKAKDISVLETQDKTSLFARMIIASGDSTRQVKALANNVAVDLKEAGFEILSTEGDSGEWTLVDAGDLVVHVMLPAVRDFYDIDTIWAARNRVSTPECRSRGTLQTDSRCRLNIHTAFPVRGKALNITVLAVGTKMPRWVDEAVAEYAKCFGRDAAYALKEIKPEKRGAGVNAVQGMAAEEKRILEAIPQGAFLVVLDERGKAPTSVELAEHLKSWRQNGEHVCFVIGGADGMTDRLKQQARMMMRLSSLTLPHGMVRVLLTEQLYRAVSILHNHPYHRE
;
A
#
# COMPACT_ATOMS: atom_id res chain seq x y z
N MET A 1 10.80 -4.63 -24.91
CA MET A 1 10.38 -5.80 -25.71
C MET A 1 10.75 -5.56 -27.15
N ASN A 2 11.28 -6.56 -27.83
CA ASN A 2 11.48 -6.53 -29.26
C ASN A 2 10.14 -6.76 -30.00
N GLU A 3 10.13 -6.57 -31.32
CA GLU A 3 8.91 -6.67 -32.13
C GLU A 3 8.32 -8.10 -32.16
N GLN A 4 9.17 -9.12 -32.04
CA GLN A 4 8.78 -10.53 -31.98
C GLN A 4 8.05 -10.87 -30.67
N GLU A 5 8.59 -10.44 -29.52
CA GLU A 5 7.99 -10.61 -28.19
C GLU A 5 6.60 -9.94 -28.11
N LEU A 6 6.43 -8.79 -28.77
CA LEU A 6 5.13 -8.11 -28.79
C LEU A 6 4.10 -8.88 -29.62
N GLN A 7 4.51 -9.48 -30.74
CA GLN A 7 3.65 -10.34 -31.56
C GLN A 7 3.25 -11.63 -30.82
N ASP A 8 4.21 -12.25 -30.14
CA ASP A 8 3.94 -13.45 -29.33
C ASP A 8 2.98 -13.14 -28.18
N LEU A 9 3.17 -12.01 -27.49
CA LEU A 9 2.24 -11.54 -26.45
C LEU A 9 0.83 -11.26 -27.00
N GLN A 10 0.71 -10.65 -28.17
CA GLN A 10 -0.59 -10.44 -28.82
C GLN A 10 -1.27 -11.77 -29.15
N LYS A 11 -0.51 -12.76 -29.61
CA LYS A 11 -1.01 -14.11 -29.86
C LYS A 11 -1.47 -14.79 -28.57
N MET A 12 -0.71 -14.68 -27.47
CA MET A 12 -1.10 -15.19 -26.15
C MET A 12 -2.43 -14.59 -25.68
N VAL A 13 -2.58 -13.26 -25.78
CA VAL A 13 -3.82 -12.56 -25.42
C VAL A 13 -4.98 -13.06 -26.27
N GLY A 14 -4.79 -13.21 -27.58
CA GLY A 14 -5.84 -13.71 -28.49
C GLY A 14 -6.32 -15.11 -28.13
N VAL A 15 -5.39 -16.03 -27.83
CA VAL A 15 -5.72 -17.40 -27.40
C VAL A 15 -6.48 -17.38 -26.08
N ALA A 16 -6.02 -16.62 -25.09
CA ALA A 16 -6.67 -16.52 -23.79
C ALA A 16 -8.09 -15.91 -23.88
N VAL A 17 -8.30 -14.88 -24.69
CA VAL A 17 -9.62 -14.28 -24.88
C VAL A 17 -10.58 -15.26 -25.55
N ASN A 18 -10.15 -15.95 -26.62
CA ASN A 18 -10.97 -16.97 -27.28
C ASN A 18 -11.36 -18.09 -26.31
N ALA A 19 -10.41 -18.58 -25.52
CA ALA A 19 -10.63 -19.61 -24.51
C ALA A 19 -11.68 -19.19 -23.44
N LEU A 20 -11.71 -17.90 -23.09
CA LEU A 20 -12.71 -17.34 -22.17
C LEU A 20 -14.08 -17.18 -22.83
N GLU A 21 -14.12 -16.76 -24.10
CA GLU A 21 -15.36 -16.59 -24.89
C GLU A 21 -16.05 -17.93 -25.21
N ASP A 22 -15.29 -19.00 -25.38
CA ASP A 22 -15.80 -20.35 -25.65
C ASP A 22 -16.66 -20.87 -24.49
N ILE A 23 -16.25 -20.60 -23.25
CA ILE A 23 -17.00 -20.95 -22.02
C ILE A 23 -17.96 -19.83 -21.59
N LYS A 24 -18.13 -18.79 -22.42
CA LYS A 24 -19.08 -17.68 -22.20
C LYS A 24 -18.77 -16.89 -20.92
N ALA A 25 -17.51 -16.53 -20.71
CA ALA A 25 -17.15 -15.55 -19.70
C ALA A 25 -17.86 -14.20 -19.92
N LYS A 26 -18.07 -13.49 -18.82
CA LYS A 26 -18.63 -12.13 -18.81
C LYS A 26 -17.55 -11.10 -18.51
N ASP A 27 -17.79 -9.87 -18.97
CA ASP A 27 -17.02 -8.68 -18.60
C ASP A 27 -15.50 -8.83 -18.81
N ILE A 28 -15.09 -9.47 -19.91
CA ILE A 28 -13.68 -9.71 -20.24
C ILE A 28 -13.00 -8.34 -20.46
N SER A 29 -12.01 -8.05 -19.63
CA SER A 29 -11.23 -6.81 -19.66
C SER A 29 -9.76 -7.12 -19.86
N VAL A 30 -9.17 -6.56 -20.91
CA VAL A 30 -7.74 -6.71 -21.21
C VAL A 30 -7.02 -5.43 -20.83
N LEU A 31 -6.09 -5.51 -19.89
CA LEU A 31 -5.36 -4.38 -19.32
C LEU A 31 -3.89 -4.38 -19.73
N GLU A 32 -3.40 -3.19 -20.05
CA GLU A 32 -1.98 -2.95 -20.28
C GLU A 32 -1.26 -2.63 -18.96
N THR A 33 -0.20 -3.38 -18.67
CA THR A 33 0.50 -3.31 -17.37
C THR A 33 2.00 -3.06 -17.47
N GLN A 34 2.54 -2.96 -18.69
CA GLN A 34 3.97 -2.70 -18.96
C GLN A 34 4.48 -1.43 -18.24
N ASP A 35 3.64 -0.39 -18.14
CA ASP A 35 4.00 0.86 -17.46
C ASP A 35 3.83 0.82 -15.93
N LYS A 36 3.33 -0.30 -15.39
CA LYS A 36 2.91 -0.44 -13.98
C LYS A 36 3.79 -1.42 -13.22
N THR A 37 4.20 -2.50 -13.86
CA THR A 37 5.05 -3.53 -13.26
C THR A 37 5.90 -4.21 -14.32
N SER A 38 7.08 -4.69 -13.94
CA SER A 38 7.96 -5.49 -14.79
C SER A 38 7.69 -7.00 -14.67
N LEU A 39 6.70 -7.42 -13.88
CA LEU A 39 6.41 -8.84 -13.64
C LEU A 39 5.63 -9.50 -14.79
N PHE A 40 4.76 -8.74 -15.45
CA PHE A 40 3.94 -9.21 -16.58
C PHE A 40 3.50 -8.00 -17.43
N ALA A 41 3.35 -8.22 -18.73
CA ALA A 41 3.06 -7.18 -19.71
C ALA A 41 1.54 -6.96 -19.94
N ARG A 42 0.74 -8.02 -19.76
CA ARG A 42 -0.71 -8.01 -19.95
C ARG A 42 -1.43 -8.70 -18.80
N MET A 43 -2.59 -8.16 -18.46
CA MET A 43 -3.50 -8.78 -17.52
C MET A 43 -4.89 -8.89 -18.14
N ILE A 44 -5.53 -10.03 -17.99
CA ILE A 44 -6.93 -10.24 -18.39
C ILE A 44 -7.74 -10.49 -17.12
N ILE A 45 -8.90 -9.84 -17.01
CA ILE A 45 -9.85 -10.02 -15.92
C ILE A 45 -11.18 -10.45 -16.53
N ALA A 46 -11.75 -11.55 -16.06
CA ALA A 46 -13.01 -12.08 -16.55
C ALA A 46 -13.89 -12.61 -15.42
N SER A 47 -15.20 -12.61 -15.66
CA SER A 47 -16.21 -13.05 -14.69
C SER A 47 -16.91 -14.34 -15.11
N GLY A 48 -17.13 -15.24 -14.15
CA GLY A 48 -17.96 -16.45 -14.32
C GLY A 48 -19.19 -16.41 -13.42
N ASP A 49 -20.30 -17.00 -13.87
CA ASP A 49 -21.59 -17.00 -13.15
C ASP A 49 -21.62 -17.99 -11.96
N SER A 50 -20.69 -18.94 -11.90
CA SER A 50 -20.61 -19.92 -10.82
C SER A 50 -19.18 -20.40 -10.58
N THR A 51 -18.91 -20.94 -9.40
CA THR A 51 -17.58 -21.46 -9.04
C THR A 51 -17.10 -22.57 -9.97
N ARG A 52 -18.04 -23.40 -10.45
CA ARG A 52 -17.76 -24.42 -11.47
C ARG A 52 -17.36 -23.79 -12.80
N GLN A 53 -18.03 -22.73 -13.23
CA GLN A 53 -17.68 -22.03 -14.47
C GLN A 53 -16.34 -21.31 -14.35
N VAL A 54 -16.04 -20.68 -13.21
CA VAL A 54 -14.73 -20.04 -12.95
C VAL A 54 -13.60 -21.05 -13.08
N LYS A 55 -13.73 -22.24 -12.47
CA LYS A 55 -12.74 -23.33 -12.64
C LYS A 55 -12.64 -23.79 -14.09
N ALA A 56 -13.78 -23.95 -14.78
CA ALA A 56 -13.79 -24.36 -16.18
C ALA A 56 -13.08 -23.35 -17.09
N LEU A 57 -13.34 -22.05 -16.89
CA LEU A 57 -12.70 -20.95 -17.60
C LEU A 57 -11.18 -20.95 -17.41
N ALA A 58 -10.71 -21.03 -16.16
CA ALA A 58 -9.29 -21.07 -15.87
C ALA A 58 -8.60 -22.30 -16.48
N ASN A 59 -9.23 -23.47 -16.36
CA ASN A 59 -8.70 -24.70 -16.96
C ASN A 59 -8.63 -24.61 -18.49
N ASN A 60 -9.65 -24.04 -19.14
CA ASN A 60 -9.68 -23.90 -20.60
C ASN A 60 -8.57 -22.97 -21.09
N VAL A 61 -8.40 -21.82 -20.44
CA VAL A 61 -7.29 -20.91 -20.72
C VAL A 61 -5.94 -21.60 -20.57
N ALA A 62 -5.74 -22.36 -19.49
CA ALA A 62 -4.49 -23.08 -19.25
C ALA A 62 -4.22 -24.19 -20.29
N VAL A 63 -5.26 -24.88 -20.77
CA VAL A 63 -5.14 -25.91 -21.82
C VAL A 63 -4.83 -25.26 -23.16
N ASP A 64 -5.61 -24.26 -23.58
CA ASP A 64 -5.48 -23.64 -24.90
C ASP A 64 -4.15 -22.90 -25.04
N LEU A 65 -3.64 -22.27 -23.97
CA LEU A 65 -2.31 -21.66 -23.96
C LEU A 65 -1.19 -22.71 -24.09
N LYS A 66 -1.33 -23.87 -23.45
CA LYS A 66 -0.37 -24.99 -23.60
C LYS A 66 -0.40 -25.57 -25.01
N GLU A 67 -1.57 -25.75 -25.60
CA GLU A 67 -1.73 -26.23 -26.97
C GLU A 67 -1.15 -25.23 -28.00
N ALA A 68 -1.25 -23.93 -27.71
CA ALA A 68 -0.62 -22.88 -28.50
C ALA A 68 0.92 -22.79 -28.33
N GLY A 69 1.50 -23.60 -27.43
CA GLY A 69 2.94 -23.71 -27.21
C GLY A 69 3.50 -22.79 -26.12
N PHE A 70 2.65 -22.17 -25.30
CA PHE A 70 3.06 -21.30 -24.20
C PHE A 70 3.13 -22.07 -22.87
N GLU A 71 4.07 -21.69 -22.00
CA GLU A 71 4.25 -22.32 -20.70
C GLU A 71 3.37 -21.66 -19.63
N ILE A 72 2.74 -22.48 -18.78
CA ILE A 72 1.98 -22.02 -17.61
C ILE A 72 2.89 -22.16 -16.39
N LEU A 73 3.21 -21.04 -15.75
CA LEU A 73 4.05 -21.00 -14.56
C LEU A 73 3.30 -21.51 -13.33
N SER A 74 2.06 -21.08 -13.14
CA SER A 74 1.22 -21.54 -12.03
C SER A 74 -0.26 -21.36 -12.31
N THR A 75 -1.07 -22.06 -11.52
CA THR A 75 -2.52 -21.83 -11.45
C THR A 75 -2.94 -21.92 -9.99
N GLU A 76 -3.50 -20.82 -9.49
CA GLU A 76 -3.81 -20.62 -8.07
C GLU A 76 -5.33 -20.46 -7.88
N GLY A 77 -5.87 -20.90 -6.74
CA GLY A 77 -7.28 -20.67 -6.38
C GLY A 77 -8.21 -21.87 -6.61
N ASP A 78 -8.09 -22.89 -5.76
CA ASP A 78 -8.91 -24.11 -5.81
C ASP A 78 -10.34 -23.93 -5.25
N SER A 79 -10.69 -22.80 -4.64
CA SER A 79 -12.09 -22.59 -4.21
C SER A 79 -13.04 -22.42 -5.41
N GLY A 80 -12.53 -21.93 -6.55
CA GLY A 80 -13.32 -21.55 -7.71
C GLY A 80 -14.09 -20.24 -7.53
N GLU A 81 -13.92 -19.53 -6.41
CA GLU A 81 -14.46 -18.17 -6.26
C GLU A 81 -13.59 -17.16 -7.01
N TRP A 82 -12.28 -17.40 -7.02
CA TRP A 82 -11.27 -16.68 -7.77
C TRP A 82 -10.14 -17.66 -8.11
N THR A 83 -9.83 -17.75 -9.39
CA THR A 83 -8.71 -18.52 -9.92
C THR A 83 -7.80 -17.61 -10.75
N LEU A 84 -6.50 -17.77 -10.58
CA LEU A 84 -5.44 -17.05 -11.29
C LEU A 84 -4.66 -18.04 -12.15
N VAL A 85 -4.47 -17.72 -13.43
CA VAL A 85 -3.60 -18.46 -14.35
C VAL A 85 -2.42 -17.56 -14.73
N ASP A 86 -1.21 -18.00 -14.41
CA ASP A 86 0.03 -17.28 -14.68
C ASP A 86 0.77 -17.94 -15.85
N ALA A 87 0.96 -17.19 -16.94
CA ALA A 87 1.71 -17.60 -18.13
C ALA A 87 2.94 -16.71 -18.36
N GLY A 88 3.51 -16.13 -17.31
CA GLY A 88 4.66 -15.22 -17.39
C GLY A 88 4.24 -13.81 -17.79
N ASP A 89 4.38 -13.45 -19.07
CA ASP A 89 4.07 -12.10 -19.56
C ASP A 89 2.57 -11.80 -19.62
N LEU A 90 1.72 -12.82 -19.48
CA LEU A 90 0.27 -12.74 -19.42
C LEU A 90 -0.26 -13.39 -18.14
N VAL A 91 -1.08 -12.64 -17.42
CA VAL A 91 -1.80 -13.16 -16.23
C VAL A 91 -3.30 -13.05 -16.44
N VAL A 92 -4.03 -14.14 -16.19
CA VAL A 92 -5.49 -14.21 -16.36
C VAL A 92 -6.16 -14.43 -15.01
N HIS A 93 -7.03 -13.49 -14.63
CA HIS A 93 -7.85 -13.55 -13.43
C HIS A 93 -9.28 -13.92 -13.81
N VAL A 94 -9.80 -15.00 -13.24
CA VAL A 94 -11.20 -15.41 -13.40
C VAL A 94 -11.85 -15.48 -12.03
N MET A 95 -12.98 -14.80 -11.84
CA MET A 95 -13.65 -14.77 -10.53
C MET A 95 -15.16 -14.57 -10.64
N LEU A 96 -15.87 -14.79 -9.53
CA LEU A 96 -17.29 -14.45 -9.43
C LEU A 96 -17.50 -12.93 -9.47
N PRO A 97 -18.61 -12.41 -10.05
CA PRO A 97 -18.93 -10.98 -10.04
C PRO A 97 -18.86 -10.35 -8.64
N ALA A 98 -19.42 -11.01 -7.62
CA ALA A 98 -19.37 -10.51 -6.25
C ALA A 98 -17.95 -10.36 -5.70
N VAL A 99 -17.03 -11.25 -6.09
CA VAL A 99 -15.61 -11.18 -5.71
C VAL A 99 -14.93 -10.06 -6.48
N ARG A 100 -15.23 -9.93 -7.78
CA ARG A 100 -14.73 -8.85 -8.62
C ARG A 100 -15.13 -7.47 -8.09
N ASP A 101 -16.39 -7.30 -7.73
CA ASP A 101 -16.92 -6.06 -7.15
C ASP A 101 -16.30 -5.77 -5.78
N PHE A 102 -16.06 -6.80 -4.96
CA PHE A 102 -15.47 -6.64 -3.64
C PHE A 102 -13.97 -6.28 -3.68
N TYR A 103 -13.20 -6.88 -4.61
CA TYR A 103 -11.77 -6.60 -4.73
C TYR A 103 -11.44 -5.44 -5.68
N ASP A 104 -12.34 -5.13 -6.62
CA ASP A 104 -12.27 -4.06 -7.64
C ASP A 104 -10.87 -3.91 -8.27
N ILE A 105 -10.29 -5.05 -8.65
CA ILE A 105 -8.96 -5.07 -9.25
C ILE A 105 -8.96 -4.40 -10.63
N ASP A 106 -10.11 -4.34 -11.31
CA ASP A 106 -10.27 -3.59 -12.55
C ASP A 106 -9.94 -2.13 -12.34
N THR A 107 -10.51 -1.47 -11.33
CA THR A 107 -10.19 -0.06 -11.07
C THR A 107 -8.74 0.09 -10.66
N ILE A 108 -8.22 -0.77 -9.78
CA ILE A 108 -6.81 -0.72 -9.34
C ILE A 108 -5.85 -0.74 -10.53
N TRP A 109 -6.07 -1.67 -11.45
CA TRP A 109 -5.18 -1.87 -12.59
C TRP A 109 -5.54 -0.97 -13.79
N ALA A 110 -6.75 -0.39 -13.86
CA ALA A 110 -7.15 0.54 -14.92
C ALA A 110 -6.95 2.03 -14.57
N ALA A 111 -6.87 2.41 -13.29
CA ALA A 111 -6.98 3.80 -12.79
C ALA A 111 -5.91 4.80 -13.24
N ARG A 112 -4.92 4.43 -14.07
CA ARG A 112 -3.99 5.41 -14.68
C ARG A 112 -4.37 5.88 -16.08
N ASN A 113 -5.46 5.36 -16.69
CA ASN A 113 -5.93 5.81 -18.01
C ASN A 113 -7.17 6.71 -17.98
N ARG A 114 -7.57 7.27 -16.83
CA ARG A 114 -8.51 8.41 -16.85
C ARG A 114 -7.74 9.70 -17.11
N VAL A 115 -7.60 10.05 -18.38
CA VAL A 115 -7.66 11.47 -18.74
C VAL A 115 -9.09 11.91 -18.45
N SER A 116 -9.35 12.42 -17.26
CA SER A 116 -10.53 13.26 -17.05
C SER A 116 -10.27 14.56 -17.78
N THR A 117 -10.80 14.70 -19.00
CA THR A 117 -11.05 16.05 -19.52
C THR A 117 -11.98 16.75 -18.52
N PRO A 118 -11.62 17.95 -18.03
CA PRO A 118 -12.52 18.70 -17.18
C PRO A 118 -13.72 19.09 -18.06
N GLU A 119 -14.91 18.69 -17.63
CA GLU A 119 -16.17 19.19 -18.19
C GLU A 119 -16.23 20.69 -17.89
N CYS A 120 -15.72 21.50 -18.82
CA CYS A 120 -15.85 22.94 -18.78
C CYS A 120 -17.29 23.28 -19.18
N ARG A 121 -18.13 23.54 -18.18
CA ARG A 121 -19.42 24.20 -18.42
C ARG A 121 -19.17 25.57 -19.02
N SER A 122 -19.37 25.72 -20.32
CA SER A 122 -20.07 26.89 -20.89
C SER A 122 -20.31 26.71 -22.38
N ARG A 123 -21.43 27.31 -22.80
CA ARG A 123 -22.00 27.37 -24.14
C ARG A 123 -20.98 27.85 -25.16
N GLY A 124 -20.98 27.25 -26.35
CA GLY A 124 -20.34 27.84 -27.52
C GLY A 124 -19.87 26.82 -28.53
N THR A 125 -20.53 26.83 -29.68
CA THR A 125 -20.27 26.09 -30.92
C THR A 125 -18.77 26.04 -31.28
N LEU A 126 -18.23 24.85 -31.59
CA LEU A 126 -16.87 24.70 -32.12
C LEU A 126 -16.89 24.06 -33.51
N GLN A 127 -16.45 24.86 -34.46
CA GLN A 127 -15.96 24.49 -35.78
C GLN A 127 -14.43 24.37 -35.67
N THR A 128 -13.86 23.30 -36.25
CA THR A 128 -12.51 23.14 -36.83
C THR A 128 -11.28 23.75 -36.12
N ASP A 129 -10.22 22.97 -35.91
CA ASP A 129 -9.07 22.91 -36.84
C ASP A 129 -7.93 22.02 -36.28
N SER A 130 -7.26 21.41 -37.24
CA SER A 130 -6.07 20.60 -37.21
C SER A 130 -4.78 21.37 -36.86
N ARG A 131 -3.86 20.64 -36.19
CA ARG A 131 -2.43 20.92 -35.90
C ARG A 131 -2.14 21.42 -34.48
N CYS A 132 -1.74 20.49 -33.62
CA CYS A 132 -0.73 20.75 -32.57
C CYS A 132 0.14 19.50 -32.41
N ARG A 133 1.33 19.54 -33.02
CA ARG A 133 2.46 18.68 -32.63
C ARG A 133 2.94 19.17 -31.27
N LEU A 134 3.03 18.29 -30.27
CA LEU A 134 3.96 18.48 -29.16
C LEU A 134 4.90 17.28 -29.07
N ASN A 135 6.17 17.57 -29.31
CA ASN A 135 7.31 16.76 -28.89
C ASN A 135 7.20 16.49 -27.38
N ILE A 136 7.31 15.22 -27.00
CA ILE A 136 7.58 14.80 -25.62
C ILE A 136 8.95 14.11 -25.61
N HIS A 137 9.99 14.90 -25.82
CA HIS A 137 11.31 14.60 -25.27
C HIS A 137 11.61 15.68 -24.25
N THR A 138 11.52 15.34 -22.96
CA THR A 138 12.56 15.54 -21.93
C THR A 138 12.01 15.15 -20.55
N ALA A 139 12.65 14.10 -19.99
CA ALA A 139 13.04 13.90 -18.59
C ALA A 139 12.22 14.51 -17.45
N PHE A 140 11.79 13.66 -16.52
CA PHE A 140 11.74 14.00 -15.09
C PHE A 140 12.57 13.00 -14.26
N PRO A 141 13.65 13.46 -13.61
CA PRO A 141 14.33 12.69 -12.57
C PRO A 141 13.65 12.98 -11.23
N VAL A 142 13.33 11.95 -10.44
CA VAL A 142 13.07 12.15 -9.00
C VAL A 142 13.81 11.08 -8.20
N ARG A 143 15.09 11.31 -7.93
CA ARG A 143 15.72 10.78 -6.71
C ARG A 143 15.19 11.62 -5.54
N GLY A 144 13.97 11.32 -5.08
CA GLY A 144 13.45 11.90 -3.84
C GLY A 144 14.27 11.36 -2.66
N LYS A 145 14.53 12.19 -1.65
CA LYS A 145 15.09 11.70 -0.38
C LYS A 145 14.13 10.67 0.22
N ALA A 146 14.64 9.51 0.63
CA ALA A 146 13.85 8.51 1.34
C ALA A 146 13.34 9.09 2.67
N LEU A 147 12.10 8.79 3.02
CA LEU A 147 11.51 9.19 4.30
C LEU A 147 12.09 8.32 5.41
N ASN A 148 12.72 8.89 6.43
CA ASN A 148 13.21 8.14 7.59
C ASN A 148 12.20 8.24 8.72
N ILE A 149 11.69 7.10 9.16
CA ILE A 149 10.72 6.97 10.25
C ILE A 149 11.35 6.16 11.37
N THR A 150 11.38 6.72 12.57
CA THR A 150 11.74 5.99 13.78
C THR A 150 10.57 6.01 14.75
N VAL A 151 10.22 4.85 15.29
CA VAL A 151 9.23 4.72 16.37
C VAL A 151 9.99 4.34 17.64
N LEU A 152 10.00 5.23 18.64
CA LEU A 152 10.51 4.95 19.98
C LEU A 152 9.34 4.50 20.85
N ALA A 153 9.39 3.28 21.37
CA ALA A 153 8.28 2.76 22.16
C ALA A 153 8.76 2.21 23.51
N VAL A 154 8.16 2.67 24.60
CA VAL A 154 8.46 2.14 25.94
C VAL A 154 7.90 0.71 26.07
N GLY A 155 8.72 -0.18 26.62
CA GLY A 155 8.43 -1.61 26.80
C GLY A 155 9.34 -2.50 25.95
N THR A 156 9.83 -3.60 26.53
CA THR A 156 10.75 -4.53 25.85
C THR A 156 10.26 -5.99 25.86
N LYS A 157 9.02 -6.19 26.32
CA LYS A 157 8.41 -7.52 26.48
C LYS A 157 6.98 -7.45 26.01
N MET A 158 6.78 -7.40 24.70
CA MET A 158 5.44 -7.47 24.14
C MET A 158 4.98 -8.92 24.02
N PRO A 159 3.67 -9.19 24.00
CA PRO A 159 3.15 -10.47 23.58
C PRO A 159 3.57 -10.80 22.14
N ARG A 160 3.78 -12.09 21.85
CA ARG A 160 4.25 -12.56 20.53
C ARG A 160 3.46 -12.01 19.35
N TRP A 161 2.12 -11.95 19.48
CA TRP A 161 1.24 -11.45 18.43
C TRP A 161 1.48 -9.97 18.08
N VAL A 162 1.93 -9.15 19.04
CA VAL A 162 2.28 -7.74 18.80
C VAL A 162 3.54 -7.65 17.97
N ASP A 163 4.58 -8.40 18.36
CA ASP A 163 5.86 -8.38 17.66
C ASP A 163 5.74 -8.94 16.23
N GLU A 164 4.97 -10.03 16.06
CA GLU A 164 4.64 -10.60 14.75
C GLU A 164 3.90 -9.58 13.88
N ALA A 165 2.84 -8.95 14.39
CA ALA A 165 2.08 -7.96 13.62
C ALA A 165 2.92 -6.73 13.23
N VAL A 166 3.73 -6.19 14.15
CA VAL A 166 4.64 -5.08 13.85
C VAL A 166 5.66 -5.50 12.79
N ALA A 167 6.26 -6.68 12.90
CA ALA A 167 7.24 -7.18 11.93
C ALA A 167 6.62 -7.37 10.53
N GLU A 168 5.39 -7.89 10.47
CA GLU A 168 4.65 -8.09 9.22
C GLU A 168 4.37 -6.77 8.49
N TYR A 169 4.09 -5.67 9.20
CA TYR A 169 3.96 -4.36 8.55
C TYR A 169 5.31 -3.70 8.29
N ALA A 170 6.28 -3.86 9.18
CA ALA A 170 7.62 -3.26 9.05
C ALA A 170 8.34 -3.73 7.77
N LYS A 171 8.17 -5.01 7.38
CA LYS A 171 8.76 -5.56 6.14
C LYS A 171 8.13 -4.98 4.86
N CYS A 172 6.92 -4.41 4.94
CA CYS A 172 6.23 -3.84 3.79
C CYS A 172 6.72 -2.43 3.44
N PHE A 173 7.50 -1.79 4.33
CA PHE A 173 8.15 -0.51 4.02
C PHE A 173 9.27 -0.73 2.99
N GLY A 174 9.08 -0.16 1.79
CA GLY A 174 10.02 -0.26 0.69
C GLY A 174 11.18 0.75 0.77
N ARG A 175 11.94 0.87 -0.32
CA ARG A 175 13.13 1.75 -0.41
C ARG A 175 12.81 3.24 -0.21
N ASP A 176 11.56 3.64 -0.41
CA ASP A 176 11.13 5.04 -0.36
C ASP A 176 10.80 5.53 1.06
N ALA A 177 10.69 4.60 2.03
CA ALA A 177 10.48 4.91 3.44
C ALA A 177 11.24 3.91 4.33
N ALA A 178 12.30 4.36 4.99
CA ALA A 178 13.01 3.55 5.97
C ALA A 178 12.28 3.60 7.32
N TYR A 179 11.79 2.43 7.78
CA TYR A 179 11.10 2.29 9.05
C TYR A 179 11.96 1.55 10.08
N ALA A 180 12.02 2.06 11.31
CA ALA A 180 12.64 1.37 12.42
C ALA A 180 11.86 1.58 13.73
N LEU A 181 11.50 0.50 14.39
CA LEU A 181 11.01 0.54 15.78
C LEU A 181 12.16 0.26 16.74
N LYS A 182 12.36 1.14 17.72
CA LYS A 182 13.33 1.00 18.81
C LYS A 182 12.61 0.92 20.13
N GLU A 183 12.94 -0.11 20.90
CA GLU A 183 12.37 -0.30 22.22
C GLU A 183 13.13 0.50 23.28
N ILE A 184 12.38 1.17 24.15
CA ILE A 184 12.90 1.86 25.32
C ILE A 184 12.60 1.02 26.56
N LYS A 185 13.64 0.76 27.35
CA LYS A 185 13.51 -0.02 28.58
C LYS A 185 12.57 0.71 29.56
N PRO A 186 11.45 0.07 29.96
CA PRO A 186 10.56 0.66 30.96
C PRO A 186 11.22 0.65 32.34
N GLU A 187 10.83 1.59 33.19
CA GLU A 187 11.29 1.59 34.58
C GLU A 187 10.58 0.50 35.38
N LYS A 188 11.31 -0.20 36.26
CA LYS A 188 10.70 -1.27 37.05
C LYS A 188 9.76 -0.67 38.09
N ARG A 189 8.52 -1.14 38.11
CA ARG A 189 7.57 -0.85 39.19
C ARG A 189 7.92 -1.70 40.42
N GLY A 190 8.05 -1.05 41.58
CA GLY A 190 8.39 -1.68 42.87
C GLY A 190 9.63 -1.08 43.52
N ALA A 191 9.72 -1.18 44.85
CA ALA A 191 10.77 -0.57 45.71
C ALA A 191 10.69 0.96 45.87
N GLY A 192 9.49 1.53 45.98
CA GLY A 192 9.30 2.94 46.37
C GLY A 192 9.44 3.98 45.25
N VAL A 193 9.68 3.54 44.01
CA VAL A 193 9.66 4.42 42.82
C VAL A 193 8.22 4.82 42.52
N ASN A 194 7.92 6.11 42.61
CA ASN A 194 6.61 6.65 42.25
C ASN A 194 6.48 6.78 40.71
N ALA A 195 5.24 6.82 40.21
CA ALA A 195 4.98 6.90 38.75
C ALA A 195 5.72 8.08 38.08
N VAL A 196 5.84 9.20 38.79
CA VAL A 196 6.53 10.41 38.32
C VAL A 196 8.03 10.16 38.08
N GLN A 197 8.70 9.49 39.01
CA GLN A 197 10.12 9.11 38.88
C GLN A 197 10.32 8.10 37.75
N GLY A 198 9.41 7.14 37.60
CA GLY A 198 9.42 6.18 36.50
C GLY A 198 9.33 6.87 35.14
N MET A 199 8.34 7.75 34.97
CA MET A 199 8.15 8.53 33.75
C MET A 199 9.35 9.43 33.44
N ALA A 200 9.98 10.05 34.45
CA ALA A 200 11.18 10.88 34.24
C ALA A 200 12.41 10.06 33.81
N ALA A 201 12.57 8.85 34.35
CA ALA A 201 13.64 7.95 33.94
C ALA A 201 13.43 7.42 32.51
N GLU A 202 12.18 7.11 32.15
CA GLU A 202 11.79 6.74 30.79
C GLU A 202 11.97 7.90 29.81
N GLU A 203 11.56 9.12 30.17
CA GLU A 203 11.76 10.34 29.38
C GLU A 203 13.23 10.54 29.06
N LYS A 204 14.12 10.41 30.05
CA LYS A 204 15.57 10.54 29.82
C LYS A 204 16.05 9.59 28.71
N ARG A 205 15.64 8.31 28.76
CA ARG A 205 16.02 7.31 27.76
C ARG A 205 15.42 7.61 26.38
N ILE A 206 14.18 8.11 26.34
CA ILE A 206 13.54 8.55 25.10
C ILE A 206 14.35 9.69 24.49
N LEU A 207 14.64 10.75 25.25
CA LEU A 207 15.37 11.92 24.78
C LEU A 207 16.77 11.56 24.24
N GLU A 208 17.46 10.63 24.90
CA GLU A 208 18.76 10.10 24.43
C GLU A 208 18.65 9.29 23.12
N ALA A 209 17.49 8.67 22.86
CA ALA A 209 17.25 7.84 21.68
C ALA A 209 16.67 8.61 20.48
N ILE A 210 16.20 9.86 20.67
CA ILE A 210 15.68 10.70 19.59
C ILE A 210 16.82 11.03 18.62
N PRO A 211 16.66 10.74 17.31
CA PRO A 211 17.63 11.14 16.31
C PRO A 211 17.81 12.66 16.26
N GLN A 212 19.04 13.13 16.07
CA GLN A 212 19.34 14.56 16.09
C GLN A 212 18.56 15.30 15.00
N GLY A 213 17.85 16.37 15.40
CA GLY A 213 17.06 17.20 14.49
C GLY A 213 15.77 16.55 14.00
N ALA A 214 15.36 15.40 14.55
CA ALA A 214 14.15 14.71 14.12
C ALA A 214 12.88 15.55 14.36
N PHE A 215 11.93 15.45 13.43
CA PHE A 215 10.58 15.93 13.60
C PHE A 215 9.86 15.03 14.63
N LEU A 216 9.76 15.51 15.85
CA LEU A 216 9.19 14.76 16.97
C LEU A 216 7.66 14.75 16.94
N VAL A 217 7.07 13.55 16.88
CA VAL A 217 5.63 13.30 17.01
C VAL A 217 5.37 12.48 18.27
N VAL A 218 4.58 13.01 19.19
CA VAL A 218 4.21 12.29 20.43
C VAL A 218 2.80 11.73 20.30
N LEU A 219 2.65 10.44 20.63
CA LEU A 219 1.35 9.76 20.68
C LEU A 219 0.69 10.04 22.02
N ASP A 220 -0.44 10.75 21.99
CA ASP A 220 -1.18 11.16 23.17
C ASP A 220 -2.69 11.25 22.87
N GLU A 221 -3.53 10.89 23.84
CA GLU A 221 -4.99 10.90 23.71
C GLU A 221 -5.58 12.30 23.45
N ARG A 222 -4.84 13.37 23.79
CA ARG A 222 -5.21 14.77 23.59
C ARG A 222 -4.65 15.36 22.29
N GLY A 223 -3.95 14.56 21.49
CA GLY A 223 -3.38 14.97 20.22
C GLY A 223 -4.41 15.16 19.11
N LYS A 224 -3.95 15.65 17.95
CA LYS A 224 -4.76 15.72 16.73
C LYS A 224 -5.08 14.30 16.25
N ALA A 225 -6.27 14.08 15.70
CA ALA A 225 -6.69 12.79 15.16
C ALA A 225 -6.76 12.86 13.62
N PRO A 226 -5.61 12.82 12.92
CA PRO A 226 -5.60 12.87 11.46
C PRO A 226 -6.28 11.63 10.89
N THR A 227 -7.00 11.82 9.78
CA THR A 227 -7.42 10.74 8.89
C THR A 227 -6.21 10.09 8.21
N SER A 228 -6.39 8.91 7.61
CA SER A 228 -5.30 8.25 6.87
C SER A 228 -4.76 9.11 5.71
N VAL A 229 -5.63 9.90 5.06
CA VAL A 229 -5.25 10.82 3.99
C VAL A 229 -4.43 12.00 4.53
N GLU A 230 -4.87 12.63 5.62
CA GLU A 230 -4.11 13.71 6.27
C GLU A 230 -2.75 13.23 6.79
N LEU A 231 -2.68 12.00 7.32
CA LEU A 231 -1.41 11.40 7.72
C LEU A 231 -0.49 11.20 6.51
N ALA A 232 -1.01 10.74 5.37
CA ALA A 232 -0.24 10.63 4.13
C ALA A 232 0.28 12.00 3.67
N GLU A 233 -0.53 13.05 3.73
CA GLU A 233 -0.10 14.42 3.42
C GLU A 233 1.01 14.92 4.35
N HIS A 234 0.92 14.63 5.65
CA HIS A 234 2.01 14.89 6.59
C HIS A 234 3.30 14.16 6.19
N LEU A 235 3.23 12.85 5.91
CA LEU A 235 4.38 12.06 5.45
C LEU A 235 4.99 12.63 4.16
N LYS A 236 4.16 13.08 3.21
CA LYS A 236 4.60 13.70 1.96
C LYS A 236 5.38 14.98 2.22
N SER A 237 4.86 15.86 3.08
CA SER A 237 5.50 17.13 3.45
C SER A 237 6.84 16.89 4.17
N TRP A 238 6.85 15.99 5.15
CA TRP A 238 8.08 15.62 5.86
C TRP A 238 9.14 15.05 4.92
N ARG A 239 8.75 14.19 3.97
CA ARG A 239 9.65 13.66 2.94
C ARG A 239 10.22 14.77 2.05
N GLN A 240 9.39 15.72 1.61
CA GLN A 240 9.81 16.85 0.77
C GLN A 240 10.81 17.76 1.50
N ASN A 241 10.62 17.96 2.79
CA ASN A 241 11.53 18.74 3.64
C ASN A 241 12.79 17.96 4.04
N GLY A 242 12.87 16.66 3.73
CA GLY A 242 13.99 15.80 4.11
C GLY A 242 14.07 15.55 5.62
N GLU A 243 12.93 15.61 6.31
CA GLU A 243 12.83 15.43 7.76
C GLU A 243 13.03 13.95 8.13
N HIS A 244 13.70 13.70 9.25
CA HIS A 244 13.65 12.41 9.95
C HIS A 244 12.52 12.48 10.96
N VAL A 245 11.47 11.69 10.76
CA VAL A 245 10.29 11.70 11.65
C VAL A 245 10.49 10.70 12.78
N CYS A 246 10.31 11.15 14.02
CA CYS A 246 10.42 10.31 15.21
C CYS A 246 9.09 10.28 15.97
N PHE A 247 8.39 9.15 15.93
CA PHE A 247 7.20 8.92 16.73
C PHE A 247 7.57 8.36 18.10
N VAL A 248 6.90 8.80 19.16
CA VAL A 248 7.13 8.29 20.51
C VAL A 248 5.84 7.70 21.09
N ILE A 249 5.92 6.48 21.61
CA ILE A 249 4.86 5.76 22.32
C ILE A 249 5.27 5.60 23.79
N GLY A 250 4.42 6.08 24.70
CA GLY A 250 4.68 6.09 26.14
C GLY A 250 4.48 4.72 26.79
N GLY A 251 4.91 4.63 28.05
CA GLY A 251 4.63 3.47 28.90
C GLY A 251 3.19 3.50 29.42
N ALA A 252 2.88 2.61 30.36
CA ALA A 252 1.54 2.53 30.95
C ALA A 252 1.14 3.77 31.77
N ASP A 253 2.11 4.58 32.25
CA ASP A 253 1.88 5.83 32.97
C ASP A 253 1.89 7.06 32.04
N GLY A 254 2.08 6.86 30.73
CA GLY A 254 2.15 7.94 29.75
C GLY A 254 3.52 8.59 29.64
N MET A 255 3.55 9.91 29.45
CA MET A 255 4.76 10.72 29.28
C MET A 255 4.67 12.01 30.08
N THR A 256 5.82 12.59 30.40
CA THR A 256 5.90 13.87 31.10
C THR A 256 5.47 15.03 30.19
N ASP A 257 4.94 16.11 30.79
CA ASP A 257 4.54 17.30 30.03
C ASP A 257 5.72 17.98 29.32
N ARG A 258 6.93 17.86 29.89
CA ARG A 258 8.15 18.38 29.29
C ARG A 258 8.43 17.76 27.92
N LEU A 259 8.34 16.43 27.81
CA LEU A 259 8.52 15.73 26.54
C LEU A 259 7.43 16.13 25.53
N LYS A 260 6.17 16.24 25.98
CA LYS A 260 5.04 16.67 25.14
C LYS A 260 5.25 18.08 24.57
N GLN A 261 5.78 19.00 25.36
CA GLN A 261 6.07 20.38 24.92
C GLN A 261 7.17 20.46 23.86
N GLN A 262 8.07 19.47 23.78
CA GLN A 262 9.10 19.40 22.74
C GLN A 262 8.56 18.82 21.42
N ALA A 263 7.39 18.17 21.45
CA ALA A 263 6.81 17.59 20.26
C ALA A 263 6.40 18.69 19.27
N ARG A 264 6.80 18.54 18.01
CA ARG A 264 6.34 19.41 16.92
C ARG A 264 4.90 19.06 16.52
N MET A 265 4.46 17.85 16.85
CA MET A 265 3.08 17.39 16.71
C MET A 265 2.70 16.42 17.83
N MET A 266 1.50 16.58 18.37
CA MET A 266 0.85 15.54 19.19
C MET A 266 -0.23 14.88 18.36
N MET A 267 -0.23 13.54 18.32
CA MET A 267 -1.14 12.74 17.51
C MET A 267 -1.89 11.72 18.37
N ARG A 268 -3.20 11.62 18.14
CA ARG A 268 -4.11 10.67 18.76
C ARG A 268 -4.49 9.61 17.75
N LEU A 269 -4.39 8.33 18.12
CA LEU A 269 -4.89 7.21 17.31
C LEU A 269 -6.38 6.89 17.55
N SER A 270 -6.86 7.09 18.78
CA SER A 270 -8.25 6.78 19.16
C SER A 270 -8.69 7.65 20.33
N SER A 271 -10.00 7.83 20.47
CA SER A 271 -10.61 8.39 21.69
C SER A 271 -10.59 7.41 22.86
N LEU A 272 -10.37 6.12 22.61
CA LEU A 272 -10.24 5.10 23.64
C LEU A 272 -8.80 5.02 24.15
N THR A 273 -8.65 4.66 25.43
CA THR A 273 -7.34 4.33 26.01
C THR A 273 -6.87 3.00 25.45
N LEU A 274 -5.81 3.03 24.64
CA LEU A 274 -5.25 1.84 24.01
C LEU A 274 -4.02 1.35 24.79
N PRO A 275 -3.88 0.03 25.03
CA PRO A 275 -2.63 -0.53 25.54
C PRO A 275 -1.47 -0.23 24.60
N HIS A 276 -0.29 0.13 25.14
CA HIS A 276 0.86 0.54 24.32
C HIS A 276 1.26 -0.50 23.25
N GLY A 277 1.07 -1.80 23.51
CA GLY A 277 1.31 -2.85 22.53
C GLY A 277 0.41 -2.74 21.30
N MET A 278 -0.89 -2.44 21.51
CA MET A 278 -1.83 -2.19 20.42
C MET A 278 -1.49 -0.89 19.67
N VAL A 279 -1.05 0.14 20.39
CA VAL A 279 -0.58 1.40 19.78
C VAL A 279 0.58 1.16 18.82
N ARG A 280 1.53 0.28 19.15
CA ARG A 280 2.63 -0.09 18.24
C ARG A 280 2.11 -0.68 16.93
N VAL A 281 1.19 -1.65 17.01
CA VAL A 281 0.62 -2.32 15.84
C VAL A 281 -0.15 -1.32 14.99
N LEU A 282 -1.07 -0.57 15.59
CA LEU A 282 -1.92 0.39 14.88
C LEU A 282 -1.11 1.51 14.24
N LEU A 283 -0.11 2.06 14.96
CA LEU A 283 0.74 3.10 14.39
C LEU A 283 1.54 2.55 13.19
N THR A 284 2.14 1.37 13.33
CA THR A 284 2.95 0.76 12.25
C THR A 284 2.09 0.52 11.01
N GLU A 285 0.90 -0.05 11.19
CA GLU A 285 -0.04 -0.29 10.09
C GLU A 285 -0.52 1.01 9.45
N GLN A 286 -0.90 2.03 10.24
CA GLN A 286 -1.38 3.30 9.70
C GLN A 286 -0.27 4.08 8.97
N LEU A 287 0.97 3.99 9.44
CA LEU A 287 2.12 4.55 8.73
C LEU A 287 2.35 3.82 7.40
N TYR A 288 2.23 2.49 7.39
CA TYR A 288 2.31 1.73 6.14
C TYR A 288 1.18 2.13 5.18
N ARG A 289 -0.07 2.21 5.67
CA ARG A 289 -1.23 2.69 4.91
C ARG A 289 -1.00 4.07 4.32
N ALA A 290 -0.50 5.02 5.10
CA ALA A 290 -0.19 6.36 4.65
C ALA A 290 0.90 6.35 3.55
N VAL A 291 1.93 5.52 3.69
CA VAL A 291 2.95 5.31 2.64
C VAL A 291 2.34 4.66 1.39
N SER A 292 1.44 3.69 1.54
CA SER A 292 0.70 3.08 0.43
C SER A 292 -0.13 4.11 -0.34
N ILE A 293 -0.82 5.02 0.35
CA ILE A 293 -1.55 6.14 -0.26
C ILE A 293 -0.61 7.00 -1.11
N LEU A 294 0.58 7.33 -0.61
CA LEU A 294 1.56 8.14 -1.36
C LEU A 294 2.08 7.48 -2.64
N HIS A 295 2.04 6.15 -2.70
CA HIS A 295 2.43 5.38 -3.87
C HIS A 295 1.24 4.96 -4.74
N ASN A 296 0.03 5.42 -4.43
CA ASN A 296 -1.22 4.98 -5.05
C ASN A 296 -1.35 3.44 -5.06
N HIS A 297 -0.90 2.79 -3.99
CA HIS A 297 -0.94 1.34 -3.85
C HIS A 297 -2.36 0.90 -3.42
N PRO A 298 -2.92 -0.20 -3.96
CA PRO A 298 -4.30 -0.68 -3.71
C PRO A 298 -4.61 -1.15 -2.28
N TYR A 299 -3.65 -0.99 -1.36
CA TYR A 299 -3.82 -1.40 0.03
C TYR A 299 -4.82 -0.49 0.76
N HIS A 300 -4.88 0.78 0.35
CA HIS A 300 -5.92 1.69 0.80
C HIS A 300 -7.15 1.56 -0.09
N ARG A 301 -8.31 1.33 0.54
CA ARG A 301 -9.64 1.40 -0.07
C ARG A 301 -10.42 2.44 0.73
N GLU A 302 -11.02 3.41 0.05
CA GLU A 302 -11.92 4.41 0.67
C GLU A 302 -13.27 3.79 1.02
#